data_AF-A0A972VVW3-F1
#
_entry.id   AF-A0A972VVW3-F1
#
_cell.length_a   1.000
_cell.length_b   1.000
_cell.length_c   1.000
_cell.angle_alpha   90.00
_cell.angle_beta   90.00
_cell.angle_gamma   90.00
#
_symmetry.space_group_name_H-M   'P 1'
#
loop_
_entity.id
_entity.type
_entity.pdbx_description
1 polymer ?
#
loop_
_entity_poly.entity_id
_entity_poly.type
_entity_poly.pdbx_seq_one_letter_code
_entity_poly.pdbx_strand_id
1 'polypeptide(L)' 'MSAIIEEHHHDDHHHGPAKGLMRWVYTTNHKDIGTLYLWFSFAMFLLGGTFALVIR' A
#
# COMPACT_ATOMS: atom_id res chain seq x y z
N MET A 1 10.51 40.49 33.60
CA MET A 1 9.28 39.86 33.07
C MET A 1 9.55 39.45 31.64
N SER A 2 10.14 38.27 31.47
CA SER A 2 10.37 37.65 30.16
C SER A 2 9.08 36.93 29.77
N ALA A 3 8.29 37.54 28.90
CA ALA A 3 7.27 36.80 28.16
C ALA A 3 8.02 35.92 27.15
N ILE A 4 8.32 34.70 27.56
CA ILE A 4 8.78 33.65 26.66
C ILE A 4 7.57 33.32 25.79
N ILE A 5 7.75 33.50 24.48
CA ILE A 5 6.82 33.18 23.42
C ILE A 5 6.49 31.69 23.55
N GLU A 6 5.23 31.37 23.85
CA GLU A 6 4.70 30.01 23.80
C GLU A 6 4.40 29.65 22.33
N GLU A 7 5.45 29.52 21.52
CA GLU A 7 5.39 28.79 20.26
C GLU A 7 5.74 27.35 20.55
N HIS A 8 4.77 26.61 21.08
CA HIS A 8 4.85 25.16 21.04
C HIS A 8 4.37 24.74 19.65
N HIS A 9 5.33 24.64 18.72
CA HIS A 9 5.18 23.86 17.50
C HIS A 9 4.65 22.47 17.89
N HIS A 10 3.44 22.15 17.46
CA HIS A 10 2.96 20.77 17.48
C HIS A 10 3.72 20.03 16.38
N ASP A 11 4.86 19.45 16.77
CA ASP A 11 5.64 18.52 15.97
C ASP A 11 4.74 17.47 15.33
N ASP A 12 4.92 17.33 14.02
CA ASP A 12 4.32 16.31 13.18
C ASP A 12 4.50 14.92 13.79
N HIS A 13 3.44 14.40 14.42
CA HIS A 13 3.35 13.02 14.86
C HIS A 13 3.30 12.07 13.65
N HIS A 14 4.45 11.82 13.02
CA HIS A 14 4.68 10.82 11.97
C HIS A 14 4.68 9.37 12.53
N HIS A 15 3.68 8.99 13.32
CA HIS A 15 3.46 7.61 13.78
C HIS A 15 2.31 6.93 13.01
N GLY A 16 2.33 7.03 11.68
CA GLY A 16 1.46 6.21 10.83
C GLY A 16 2.13 4.85 10.57
N PRO A 17 1.47 3.70 10.80
CA PRO A 17 2.05 2.38 10.52
C PRO A 17 2.47 2.32 9.06
N ALA A 18 3.73 1.94 8.81
CA ALA A 18 4.41 1.89 7.51
C ALA A 18 3.40 1.67 6.37
N LYS A 19 3.12 2.75 5.63
CA LYS A 19 2.12 2.80 4.55
C LYS A 19 2.83 2.31 3.30
N GLY A 20 2.48 1.13 2.79
CA GLY A 20 3.03 0.65 1.53
C GLY A 20 2.77 -0.82 1.23
N LEU A 21 3.19 -1.26 0.05
CA LEU A 21 3.18 -2.66 -0.42
C LEU A 21 3.87 -3.60 0.58
N MET A 22 4.81 -3.10 1.39
CA MET A 22 5.43 -3.85 2.49
C MET A 22 4.42 -4.34 3.53
N ARG A 23 3.32 -3.62 3.79
CA ARG A 23 2.24 -4.13 4.66
C ARG A 23 1.54 -5.32 4.02
N TRP A 24 1.34 -5.31 2.70
CA TRP A 24 0.72 -6.41 1.96
C TRP A 24 1.62 -7.63 1.79
N VAL A 25 2.94 -7.43 1.75
CA VAL A 25 3.93 -8.54 1.67
C VAL A 25 4.18 -9.17 3.05
N TYR A 26 4.15 -8.38 4.13
CA TYR A 26 4.34 -8.88 5.51
C TYR A 26 3.03 -9.14 6.28
N THR A 27 1.86 -8.94 5.68
CA THR A 27 0.59 -9.28 6.34
C THR A 27 0.42 -10.81 6.36
N THR A 28 0.34 -11.40 7.55
CA THR A 28 0.01 -12.83 7.75
C THR A 28 -1.50 -13.09 7.59
N ASN A 29 -2.30 -12.08 7.25
CA ASN A 29 -3.73 -12.25 7.09
C ASN A 29 -4.08 -12.90 5.74
N HIS A 30 -4.79 -14.03 5.80
CA HIS A 30 -5.23 -14.76 4.60
C HIS A 30 -6.17 -13.95 3.69
N LYS A 31 -6.86 -12.92 4.22
CA LYS A 31 -7.73 -12.03 3.44
C LYS A 31 -6.94 -11.08 2.55
N ASP A 32 -5.84 -10.53 3.07
CA ASP A 32 -4.98 -9.62 2.31
C ASP A 32 -4.11 -10.40 1.31
N ILE A 33 -3.58 -11.55 1.74
CA ILE A 33 -2.88 -12.50 0.88
C ILE A 33 -3.78 -12.91 -0.30
N GLY A 34 -5.02 -13.33 -0.02
CA GLY A 34 -5.97 -13.70 -1.06
C GLY A 34 -6.24 -12.57 -2.06
N THR A 35 -6.36 -11.34 -1.58
CA THR A 35 -6.57 -10.16 -2.44
C THR A 35 -5.36 -9.88 -3.33
N LEU A 36 -4.14 -10.08 -2.83
CA LEU A 36 -2.90 -9.94 -3.60
C LEU A 36 -2.79 -11.01 -4.71
N TYR A 37 -3.15 -12.26 -4.40
CA TYR A 37 -3.21 -13.35 -5.39
C TYR A 37 -4.30 -13.12 -6.45
N LEU A 38 -5.47 -12.61 -6.05
CA LEU A 38 -6.56 -12.30 -6.97
C LEU A 38 -6.14 -11.22 -7.97
N TRP A 39 -5.47 -10.17 -7.50
CA TRP A 39 -4.93 -9.13 -8.40
C TRP A 39 -3.88 -9.75 -9.33
N PHE A 40 -2.87 -10.43 -8.79
CA PHE A 40 -1.80 -11.02 -9.61
C PHE A 40 -2.32 -11.98 -10.70
N SER A 41 -3.24 -12.89 -10.33
CA SER A 41 -3.87 -13.82 -11.29
C SER A 41 -4.73 -13.09 -12.33
N PHE A 42 -5.46 -12.05 -11.92
CA PHE A 42 -6.22 -11.21 -12.85
C PHE A 42 -5.32 -10.44 -13.82
N ALA A 43 -4.19 -9.90 -13.36
CA ALA A 43 -3.18 -9.27 -14.23
C ALA A 43 -2.64 -10.25 -15.28
N MET A 44 -2.28 -11.46 -14.85
CA MET A 44 -1.78 -12.50 -15.75
C MET A 44 -2.85 -12.99 -16.73
N PHE A 45 -4.11 -13.08 -16.28
CA PHE A 45 -5.24 -13.40 -17.14
C PHE A 45 -5.46 -12.33 -18.22
N LEU A 46 -5.44 -11.04 -17.85
CA LEU A 46 -5.54 -9.94 -18.81
C LEU A 46 -4.36 -9.94 -19.77
N LEU A 47 -3.14 -10.07 -19.27
CA LEU A 47 -1.93 -10.08 -20.09
C LEU A 47 -1.93 -11.25 -21.09
N GLY A 48 -2.19 -12.47 -20.61
CA GLY A 48 -2.27 -13.67 -21.45
C GLY A 48 -3.47 -13.64 -22.41
N GLY A 49 -4.61 -13.14 -21.96
CA GLY A 49 -5.83 -12.96 -22.77
C GLY A 49 -5.63 -11.92 -23.88
N THR A 50 -4.97 -10.80 -23.57
CA THR A 50 -4.60 -9.78 -24.56
C THR A 50 -3.63 -10.36 -25.59
N PHE A 51 -2.59 -11.10 -25.17
CA PHE A 51 -1.70 -11.76 -26.13
C PHE A 51 -2.43 -12.79 -27.01
N ALA A 52 -3.37 -13.55 -26.44
CA ALA A 52 -4.20 -14.48 -27.21
C ALA A 52 -5.12 -13.77 -28.23
N LEU A 53 -5.63 -12.59 -27.90
CA LEU A 53 -6.44 -11.75 -28.80
C LEU A 53 -5.62 -11.05 -29.90
N VAL A 54 -4.34 -10.75 -29.66
CA VAL A 54 -3.46 -10.10 -30.65
C VAL A 54 -2.92 -11.10 -31.67
N ILE A 55 -2.68 -12.35 -31.26
CA ILE A 55 -2.13 -13.40 -32.13
C ILE A 55 -3.24 -14.12 -32.92
N ARG A 56 -4.48 -14.02 -32.47
CA ARG A 56 -5.67 -14.48 -33.19
C ARG A 56 -6.15 -13.45 -34.20
#